data_AF-I1E1H3-F1
#
_entry.id   AF-I1E1H3-F1
#
_cell.length_a   1.000
_cell.length_b   1.000
_cell.length_c   1.000
_cell.angle_alpha   90.00
_cell.angle_beta   90.00
_cell.angle_gamma   90.00
#
_symmetry.space_group_name_H-M   'P 1'
#
loop_
_entity.id
_entity.type
_entity.pdbx_description
1 polymer ?
#
loop_
_entity_poly.entity_id
_entity_poly.type
_entity_poly.pdbx_seq_one_letter_code
_entity_poly.pdbx_strand_id
1 'polypeptide(L)'
;MFGTRVLLLTAVLVLAGPCFANSMQDKRQVSREQAAALAQQQYPGRIVKVQTVREFYRIRLVQPDGRVITVVVDGKTGRVKKDGN
;
A
#
# COMPACT_ATOMS: atom_id res chain seq x y z
N MET A 1 23.13 53.06 24.38
CA MET A 1 24.19 52.08 24.66
C MET A 1 23.71 51.19 25.80
N PHE A 2 23.02 50.10 25.49
CA PHE A 2 22.56 49.08 26.44
C PHE A 2 22.58 47.73 25.74
N GLY A 3 23.28 46.76 26.33
CA GLY A 3 22.99 45.33 26.13
C GLY A 3 23.73 44.62 25.01
N THR A 4 25.06 44.57 25.08
CA THR A 4 25.76 43.37 24.63
C THR A 4 25.26 42.17 25.47
N ARG A 5 25.14 40.99 24.82
CA ARG A 5 24.87 39.66 25.41
C ARG A 5 23.41 39.20 25.48
N VAL A 6 22.91 38.79 24.31
CA VAL A 6 22.09 37.56 24.19
C VAL A 6 22.84 36.67 23.20
N LEU A 7 24.04 36.21 23.54
CA LEU A 7 24.29 34.90 24.14
C LEU A 7 23.35 33.82 23.54
N LEU A 8 23.88 33.16 22.50
CA LEU A 8 23.90 31.71 22.28
C LEU A 8 22.82 30.87 22.99
N LEU A 9 22.26 29.93 22.21
CA LEU A 9 21.55 28.69 22.60
C LEU A 9 20.02 28.68 22.37
N THR A 10 19.62 28.16 21.21
CA THR A 10 18.46 27.27 20.94
C THR A 10 18.57 26.89 19.46
N ALA A 11 19.51 26.04 19.03
CA ALA A 11 19.51 24.58 19.20
C ALA A 11 18.15 23.91 18.94
N VAL A 12 18.20 22.91 18.06
CA VAL A 12 17.22 21.82 17.85
C VAL A 12 16.16 22.12 16.76
N LEU A 13 16.43 21.80 15.49
CA LEU A 13 16.32 20.47 14.87
C LEU A 13 14.85 20.05 14.66
N VAL A 14 14.29 20.37 13.50
CA VAL A 14 13.26 19.52 12.87
C VAL A 14 13.55 19.43 11.37
N LEU A 15 14.58 18.64 11.05
CA LEU A 15 14.69 18.00 9.74
C LEU A 15 13.61 16.91 9.69
N ALA A 16 12.38 17.29 9.34
CA ALA A 16 11.36 16.33 8.93
C ALA A 16 11.76 15.81 7.53
N GLY A 17 12.70 14.89 7.49
CA GLY A 17 13.03 14.17 6.26
C GLY A 17 11.80 13.39 5.80
N PRO A 18 11.41 13.45 4.51
CA PRO A 18 10.37 12.58 4.01
C PRO A 18 10.89 11.14 4.11
N CYS A 19 10.31 10.37 5.04
CA CYS A 19 10.52 8.94 5.10
C CYS A 19 9.82 8.33 3.89
N PHE A 20 10.49 8.30 2.74
CA PHE A 20 10.07 7.50 1.61
C PHE A 20 10.23 6.04 2.04
N ALA A 21 9.11 5.40 2.36
CA ALA A 21 9.05 3.96 2.59
C ALA A 21 9.55 3.28 1.33
N ASN A 22 10.80 2.81 1.35
CA ASN A 22 11.46 2.14 0.26
C ASN A 22 10.79 0.77 0.08
N SER A 23 9.74 0.70 -0.74
CA SER A 23 9.12 -0.57 -1.12
C SER A 23 10.14 -1.32 -1.97
N MET A 24 10.74 -2.33 -1.34
CA MET A 24 11.62 -3.31 -1.96
C MET A 24 10.98 -3.75 -3.28
N GLN A 25 11.59 -3.36 -4.39
CA GLN A 25 11.12 -3.66 -5.75
C GLN A 25 11.25 -5.16 -5.97
N ASP A 26 10.22 -5.88 -5.54
CA ASP A 26 9.99 -7.25 -5.94
C ASP A 26 9.83 -7.26 -7.46
N LYS A 27 10.44 -8.23 -8.14
CA LYS A 27 10.58 -8.35 -9.61
C LYS A 27 9.23 -8.62 -10.32
N ARG A 28 8.11 -8.23 -9.70
CA ARG A 28 6.74 -8.34 -10.19
C ARG A 28 6.39 -7.07 -10.95
N GLN A 29 5.75 -7.25 -12.10
CA GLN A 29 5.30 -6.14 -12.95
C GLN A 29 4.14 -5.38 -12.29
N VAL A 30 3.36 -6.06 -11.45
CA VAL A 30 2.22 -5.49 -10.74
C VAL A 30 2.54 -5.39 -9.25
N SER A 31 2.46 -4.18 -8.71
CA SER A 31 2.63 -3.93 -7.27
C SER A 31 1.43 -4.43 -6.47
N ARG A 32 1.59 -4.61 -5.16
CA ARG A 32 0.51 -5.03 -4.25
C ARG A 32 -0.68 -4.06 -4.29
N GLU A 33 -0.40 -2.77 -4.33
CA GLU A 33 -1.37 -1.68 -4.37
C GLU A 33 -2.09 -1.67 -5.72
N GLN A 34 -1.36 -1.93 -6.80
CA GLN A 34 -1.93 -2.03 -8.13
C GLN A 34 -2.84 -3.25 -8.26
N ALA A 35 -2.44 -4.40 -7.71
CA ALA A 35 -3.28 -5.60 -7.65
C ALA A 35 -4.57 -5.35 -6.85
N ALA A 36 -4.47 -4.62 -5.72
CA ALA A 36 -5.62 -4.21 -4.94
C ALA A 36 -6.59 -3.32 -5.75
N ALA A 37 -6.07 -2.32 -6.47
CA ALA A 37 -6.86 -1.46 -7.33
C ALA A 37 -7.55 -2.24 -8.47
N LEU A 38 -6.82 -3.15 -9.14
CA LEU A 38 -7.37 -3.99 -10.20
C LEU A 38 -8.50 -4.91 -9.70
N ALA A 39 -8.32 -5.50 -8.52
CA ALA A 39 -9.35 -6.33 -7.92
C ALA A 39 -10.60 -5.52 -7.54
N GLN A 40 -10.42 -4.30 -7.00
CA GLN A 40 -11.52 -3.42 -6.63
C GLN A 40 -12.27 -2.85 -7.85
N GLN A 41 -11.57 -2.62 -8.96
CA GLN A 41 -12.19 -2.19 -10.22
C GLN A 41 -13.11 -3.26 -10.81
N GLN A 42 -12.71 -4.54 -10.76
CA GLN A 42 -13.56 -5.62 -11.27
C GLN A 42 -14.64 -6.05 -10.26
N TYR A 43 -14.32 -6.02 -8.97
CA TYR A 43 -15.21 -6.45 -7.90
C TYR A 43 -15.38 -5.32 -6.88
N PRO A 44 -16.46 -4.52 -6.97
CA PRO A 44 -16.70 -3.46 -6.02
C PRO A 44 -16.92 -4.05 -4.63
N GLY A 45 -16.13 -3.56 -3.66
CA GLY A 45 -16.14 -4.04 -2.29
C GLY A 45 -15.04 -3.41 -1.45
N ARG A 46 -15.10 -3.65 -0.14
CA ARG A 46 -14.06 -3.22 0.80
C ARG A 46 -12.99 -4.29 0.90
N ILE A 47 -11.75 -3.91 0.64
CA ILE A 47 -10.61 -4.81 0.79
C ILE A 47 -10.35 -5.04 2.28
N VAL A 48 -10.37 -6.29 2.70
CA VAL A 48 -10.10 -6.70 4.09
C VAL A 48 -8.65 -7.13 4.26
N LYS A 49 -8.12 -7.87 3.28
CA LYS A 49 -6.76 -8.41 3.37
C LYS A 49 -6.16 -8.63 1.99
N VAL A 50 -4.94 -8.17 1.79
CA VAL A 50 -4.12 -8.48 0.61
C VAL A 50 -2.96 -9.37 1.03
N GLN A 51 -2.92 -10.58 0.48
CA GLN A 51 -1.88 -11.57 0.74
C GLN A 51 -1.09 -11.83 -0.54
N THR A 52 0.23 -11.81 -0.45
CA THR A 52 1.10 -12.19 -1.56
C THR A 52 1.45 -13.67 -1.41
N VAL A 53 1.10 -14.48 -2.41
CA VAL A 53 1.33 -15.92 -2.44
C VAL A 53 2.09 -16.27 -3.71
N ARG A 54 3.40 -16.51 -3.58
CA ARG A 54 4.31 -16.74 -4.72
C ARG A 54 4.22 -15.58 -5.73
N GLU A 55 3.72 -15.82 -6.93
CA GLU A 55 3.53 -14.81 -7.97
C GLU A 55 2.11 -14.24 -8.04
N PHE A 56 1.23 -14.64 -7.13
CA PHE A 56 -0.17 -14.23 -7.09
C PHE A 56 -0.47 -13.35 -5.88
N TYR A 57 -1.42 -12.44 -6.05
CA TYR A 57 -2.00 -11.64 -4.98
C TYR A 57 -3.40 -12.14 -4.67
N ARG A 58 -3.60 -12.70 -3.48
CA ARG A 58 -4.89 -13.10 -2.95
C ARG A 58 -5.50 -11.97 -2.14
N ILE A 59 -6.56 -11.40 -2.66
CA ILE A 59 -7.25 -10.24 -2.10
C ILE A 59 -8.60 -10.71 -1.61
N ARG A 60 -8.86 -10.52 -0.32
CA ARG A 60 -10.18 -10.76 0.28
C ARG A 60 -10.96 -9.46 0.29
N LEU A 61 -12.14 -9.48 -0.31
CA LEU A 61 -13.05 -8.35 -0.36
C LEU A 61 -14.35 -8.70 0.36
N VAL A 62 -14.89 -7.73 1.08
CA VAL A 62 -16.28 -7.74 1.57
C VAL A 62 -17.10 -6.93 0.58
N GLN A 63 -18.05 -7.59 -0.06
CA GLN A 63 -19.01 -6.98 -0.96
C GLN A 63 -20.05 -6.15 -0.17
N PRO A 64 -20.75 -5.20 -0.80
CA PRO A 64 -21.76 -4.38 -0.12
C PRO A 64 -22.93 -5.18 0.46
N ASP A 65 -23.14 -6.40 -0.01
CA ASP A 65 -24.13 -7.36 0.53
C ASP A 65 -23.60 -8.17 1.72
N GLY A 66 -22.39 -7.90 2.20
CA GLY A 66 -21.77 -8.58 3.33
C GLY A 66 -21.08 -9.90 2.97
N ARG A 67 -21.11 -10.35 1.70
CA ARG A 67 -20.41 -11.57 1.30
C ARG A 67 -18.91 -11.33 1.19
N VAL A 68 -18.12 -12.31 1.65
CA VAL A 68 -16.67 -12.31 1.48
C VAL A 68 -16.31 -13.08 0.23
N ILE A 69 -15.65 -12.41 -0.72
CA ILE A 69 -15.09 -13.05 -1.91
C ILE A 69 -13.58 -13.00 -1.88
N THR A 70 -12.94 -14.02 -2.45
CA THR A 70 -11.50 -14.03 -2.66
C THR A 70 -11.23 -13.85 -4.14
N VAL A 71 -10.39 -12.88 -4.47
CA VAL A 71 -9.95 -12.55 -5.82
C VAL A 71 -8.45 -12.77 -5.89
N VAL A 72 -7.99 -13.44 -6.94
CA VAL A 72 -6.60 -13.74 -7.22
C VAL A 72 -6.16 -12.88 -8.39
N VAL A 73 -5.07 -12.13 -8.21
CA VAL A 73 -4.46 -11.32 -9.26
C VAL A 73 -3.07 -11.86 -9.55
N ASP A 74 -2.79 -12.13 -10.82
CA ASP A 74 -1.46 -12.54 -11.27
C ASP A 74 -0.50 -11.34 -11.22
N GLY A 75 0.60 -11.47 -10.47
CA GLY A 75 1.58 -10.39 -10.27
C GLY A 75 2.51 -10.14 -11.45
N LYS A 76 2.50 -11.03 -12.46
CA LYS A 76 3.24 -10.86 -13.72
C LYS A 76 2.35 -10.26 -14.80
N THR A 77 1.12 -10.76 -14.94
CA THR A 77 0.22 -10.36 -16.04
C THR A 77 -0.88 -9.37 -15.65
N GLY A 78 -1.15 -9.20 -14.35
CA GLY A 78 -2.27 -8.38 -13.86
C GLY A 78 -3.64 -9.02 -14.07
N ARG A 79 -3.70 -10.30 -14.51
CA ARG A 79 -4.97 -11.01 -14.70
C ARG A 79 -5.68 -11.22 -13.38
N VAL A 80 -6.92 -10.76 -13.32
CA VAL A 80 -7.80 -10.89 -12.15
C VAL A 80 -8.71 -12.11 -12.36
N LYS A 81 -8.82 -12.98 -11.35
CA LYS A 81 -9.71 -14.14 -11.33
C LYS A 81 -10.38 -14.26 -9.97
N LYS A 82 -11.65 -14.65 -9.93
CA LYS A 82 -12.32 -15.01 -8.67
C LYS A 82 -11.90 -16.43 -8.27
N ASP A 83 -11.55 -16.62 -7.01
CA ASP A 83 -11.30 -17.95 -6.43
C ASP A 83 -12.66 -18.67 -6.34
N GLY A 84 -12.92 -19.63 -7.23
CA GLY A 84 -14.17 -20.40 -7.28
C GLY A 84 -14.94 -20.43 -8.60
N ASN A 85 -14.31 -20.13 -9.75
CA ASN A 85 -14.85 -20.42 -11.09
C ASN A 85 -13.78 -21.11 -11.94
#